data_AF-A0A3A0H3Q6-F1
#
_entry.id   AF-A0A3A0H3Q6-F1
#
_cell.length_a   1.000
_cell.length_b   1.000
_cell.length_c   1.000
_cell.angle_alpha   90.00
_cell.angle_beta   90.00
_cell.angle_gamma   90.00
#
_symmetry.space_group_name_H-M   'P 1'
#
loop_
_entity.id
_entity.type
_entity.pdbx_description
1 polymer ?
#
loop_
_entity_poly.entity_id
_entity_poly.type
_entity_poly.pdbx_seq_one_letter_code
_entity_poly.pdbx_strand_id
1 'polypeptide(L)' 'MSETITYIIRHRDIPIYITNKPYGDNPEVSYSTNRSRAREFNGLEEANINMNYHIAIKKVLTETIKYEEVDHEF' A
#
# COMPACT_ATOMS: atom_id res chain seq x y z
N MET A 1 4.14 4.89 -19.72
CA MET A 1 3.84 5.40 -18.36
C MET A 1 4.17 4.28 -17.40
N SER A 2 4.95 4.57 -16.36
CA SER A 2 5.25 3.57 -15.33
C SER A 2 4.18 3.69 -14.25
N GLU A 3 3.37 2.64 -14.09
CA GLU A 3 2.34 2.57 -13.07
C GLU A 3 2.73 1.51 -12.05
N THR A 4 2.98 1.93 -10.81
CA THR A 4 3.22 1.01 -9.71
C THR A 4 1.92 0.89 -8.90
N ILE A 5 1.36 -0.31 -8.85
CA ILE A 5 0.13 -0.61 -8.11
C ILE A 5 0.51 -1.32 -6.81
N THR A 6 0.15 -0.72 -5.67
CA THR A 6 0.27 -1.32 -4.35
C THR A 6 -1.08 -1.30 -3.63
N TYR A 7 -1.20 -2.06 -2.56
CA TYR A 7 -2.39 -2.12 -1.73
C TYR A 7 -2.03 -1.90 -0.27
N ILE A 8 -2.88 -1.19 0.46
CA ILE A 8 -2.89 -1.24 1.92
C ILE A 8 -4.17 -1.93 2.38
N ILE A 9 -4.12 -2.62 3.51
CA ILE A 9 -5.28 -3.36 4.02
C ILE A 9 -5.74 -2.73 5.33
N ARG A 10 -7.05 -2.46 5.43
CA ARG A 10 -7.69 -1.92 6.64
C ARG A 10 -8.88 -2.76 7.07
N HIS A 11 -9.24 -2.66 8.35
CA HIS A 11 -10.50 -3.24 8.84
C HIS A 11 -11.70 -2.49 8.25
N ARG A 12 -12.82 -3.18 8.06
CA ARG A 12 -14.07 -2.63 7.49
C ARG A 12 -14.68 -1.58 8.41
N ASP A 13 -14.89 -1.94 9.66
CA ASP A 13 -15.66 -1.12 10.62
C ASP A 13 -14.81 -0.13 11.43
N ILE A 14 -13.51 -0.39 11.58
CA ILE A 14 -12.62 0.37 12.46
C ILE A 14 -11.46 0.92 11.62
N PRO A 15 -11.02 2.18 11.82
CA PRO A 15 -9.93 2.78 11.04
C PRO A 15 -8.53 2.29 11.51
N ILE A 16 -8.32 0.98 11.50
CA ILE A 16 -7.03 0.32 11.76
C ILE A 16 -6.50 -0.33 10.49
N TYR A 17 -5.19 -0.26 10.31
CA TYR A 17 -4.47 -0.73 9.14
C TYR A 17 -3.51 -1.85 9.53
N ILE A 18 -3.34 -2.82 8.65
CA ILE A 18 -2.38 -3.91 8.84
C ILE A 18 -0.97 -3.36 8.64
N THR A 19 -0.06 -3.63 9.58
CA THR A 19 1.31 -3.08 9.59
C THR A 19 2.40 -4.10 9.29
N ASN A 20 2.05 -5.38 9.17
CA ASN A 20 2.97 -6.46 8.82
C ASN A 20 2.42 -7.31 7.68
N LYS A 21 3.20 -8.28 7.19
CA LYS A 21 2.76 -9.25 6.18
C LYS A 21 2.58 -10.60 6.86
N PRO A 22 1.37 -10.93 7.35
CA PRO A 22 1.14 -12.20 8.03
C PRO A 22 1.20 -13.34 7.00
N TYR A 23 2.21 -14.21 7.12
CA TYR A 23 2.40 -15.34 6.22
C TYR A 23 3.32 -16.39 6.85
N GLY A 24 3.08 -17.67 6.53
CA GLY A 24 3.92 -18.80 6.97
C GLY A 24 4.09 -18.83 8.50
N ASP A 25 5.35 -18.84 8.94
CA ASP A 25 5.76 -18.91 10.35
C ASP A 25 5.38 -17.68 11.19
N ASN A 26 4.95 -16.58 10.57
CA ASN A 26 4.45 -15.40 11.28
C ASN A 26 3.00 -15.09 10.85
N PRO A 27 2.02 -15.88 11.31
CA PRO A 27 0.61 -15.69 10.95
C PRO A 27 -0.06 -14.55 11.70
N GLU A 28 0.57 -14.01 12.75
CA GLU A 28 -0.02 -12.95 13.56
C GLU A 28 -0.21 -11.67 12.75
N VAL A 29 -1.39 -11.07 12.85
CA VAL A 29 -1.71 -9.81 12.16
C VAL A 29 -1.55 -8.65 13.14
N SER A 30 -0.66 -7.72 12.82
CA SER A 30 -0.43 -6.51 13.59
C SER A 30 -1.19 -5.33 12.98
N TYR A 31 -1.73 -4.46 13.85
CA TYR A 31 -2.55 -3.33 13.45
C TYR A 31 -2.01 -2.00 14.00
N SER A 32 -2.32 -0.91 13.30
CA SER A 32 -2.13 0.46 13.79
C SER A 32 -3.24 1.38 13.30
N THR A 33 -3.61 2.36 14.12
CA THR A 33 -4.48 3.47 13.71
C THR A 33 -3.74 4.47 12.80
N ASN A 34 -2.40 4.45 12.78
CA ASN A 34 -1.60 5.34 11.94
C ASN A 34 -1.46 4.75 10.52
N ARG A 35 -2.13 5.38 9.56
CA ARG A 35 -2.11 4.99 8.14
C ARG A 35 -0.68 4.95 7.55
N SER A 36 0.22 5.83 7.96
CA SER A 36 1.59 5.87 7.43
C SER A 36 2.42 4.64 7.83
N ARG A 37 1.98 3.88 8.85
CA ARG A 37 2.59 2.62 9.25
C ARG A 37 1.98 1.41 8.53
N ALA A 38 0.94 1.62 7.72
CA ALA A 38 0.30 0.55 6.97
C ALA A 38 1.31 -0.10 6.03
N ARG A 39 1.32 -1.43 6.02
CA ARG A 39 2.17 -2.18 5.11
C ARG A 39 1.59 -2.12 3.69
N GLU A 40 2.46 -1.86 2.73
CA GLU A 40 2.11 -1.97 1.31
C GLU A 40 2.31 -3.41 0.83
N PHE A 41 1.32 -3.90 0.09
CA PHE A 41 1.30 -5.23 -0.53
C PHE A 41 1.32 -5.07 -2.05
N ASN A 42 2.13 -5.87 -2.74
CA ASN A 42 2.18 -5.88 -4.20
C ASN A 42 1.05 -6.74 -4.80
N GLY A 43 0.46 -7.63 -4.00
CA GLY A 43 -0.71 -8.44 -4.32
C GLY A 43 -1.39 -8.96 -3.07
N LEU A 44 -2.66 -9.36 -3.20
CA LEU A 44 -3.48 -9.83 -2.06
C LEU A 44 -3.23 -11.30 -1.71
N GLU A 45 -2.63 -12.06 -2.61
CA GLU A 45 -2.35 -13.50 -2.44
C GLU A 45 -1.18 -13.78 -1.49
N GLU A 46 -0.38 -12.77 -1.18
CA GLU A 46 0.85 -12.95 -0.42
C GLU A 46 0.66 -12.86 1.10
N ALA A 47 -0.58 -12.77 1.60
CA ALA A 47 -0.85 -12.58 3.02
C ALA A 47 -2.07 -13.37 3.49
N ASN A 48 -1.96 -14.01 4.66
CA ASN A 48 -3.05 -14.76 5.29
C ASN A 48 -3.95 -13.80 6.08
N ILE A 49 -4.73 -13.00 5.36
CA ILE A 49 -5.60 -11.97 5.93
C ILE A 49 -7.04 -12.31 5.61
N ASN A 50 -7.89 -12.34 6.63
CA ASN A 50 -9.31 -12.58 6.45
C ASN A 50 -10.01 -11.35 5.84
N MET A 51 -10.20 -11.38 4.52
CA MET A 51 -10.85 -10.30 3.76
C MET A 51 -12.35 -10.14 4.03
N ASN A 52 -13.01 -11.02 4.81
CA ASN A 52 -14.39 -10.80 5.23
C ASN A 52 -14.51 -9.65 6.25
N TYR A 53 -13.45 -9.40 7.03
CA TYR A 53 -13.37 -8.30 7.99
C TYR A 53 -12.52 -7.12 7.49
N HIS A 54 -11.81 -7.30 6.38
CA HIS A 54 -10.88 -6.33 5.85
C HIS A 54 -11.29 -5.85 4.45
N ILE A 55 -10.71 -4.73 4.04
CA ILE A 55 -10.75 -4.24 2.66
C ILE A 55 -9.34 -3.84 2.22
N ALA A 56 -9.05 -4.14 0.96
CA ALA A 56 -7.86 -3.64 0.28
C ALA A 56 -8.15 -2.27 -0.32
N ILE A 57 -7.25 -1.31 -0.08
CA ILE A 57 -7.28 0.02 -0.68
C ILE A 57 -6.15 0.04 -1.70
N LYS A 58 -6.51 0.15 -2.98
CA LYS A 58 -5.56 0.26 -4.09
C LYS A 58 -4.90 1.64 -4.09
N LYS A 59 -3.57 1.65 -4.15
CA LYS A 59 -2.73 2.81 -4.41
C LYS A 59 -2.15 2.65 -5.80
N VAL A 60 -2.32 3.68 -6.63
CA VAL A 60 -1.73 3.75 -7.97
C VAL A 60 -0.75 4.90 -7.94
N LEU A 61 0.53 4.59 -8.12
CA LEU A 61 1.58 5.58 -8.25
C LEU A 61 1.89 5.73 -9.74
N THR A 62 1.59 6.90 -10.29
CA THR A 62 1.89 7.27 -11.67
C THR A 62 3.05 8.25 -11.67
N GLU A 63 4.24 7.80 -12.08
CA GLU A 63 5.38 8.71 -12.25
C GLU A 63 5.31 9.37 -13.62
N THR A 64 5.27 10.71 -13.64
CA THR A 64 5.36 11.51 -14.88
C THR A 64 6.65 12.31 -14.83
N ILE A 65 7.59 11.99 -15.71
CA ILE A 65 8.85 12.72 -15.86
C ILE A 65 8.64 13.76 -16.96
N LYS A 66 8.91 15.04 -16.65
CA LYS A 66 8.89 16.15 -17.61
C LYS A 66 10.29 16.75 -17.71
N TYR A 67 10.71 16.99 -18.93
CA TYR A 67 11.94 17.72 -19.24
C TYR A 67 11.52 19.06 -19.85
N GLU A 68 12.05 20.15 -19.33
CA GLU A 68 11.85 21.49 -19.87
C GLU A 68 13.21 22.03 -20.30
N GLU A 69 13.27 22.56 -21.52
CA GLU A 69 14.45 23.27 -22.00
C GLU A 69 14.47 24.64 -21.30
N VAL A 70 15.57 24.91 -20.59
CA VAL A 70 15.79 26.18 -19.92
C VAL A 70 16.77 26.97 -20.77
N ASP A 71 16.28 28.04 -21.41
CA ASP A 71 17.12 28.95 -22.17
C ASP A 71 17.99 29.75 -21.18
N HIS A 72 19.31 29.61 -21.29
CA HIS A 72 20.25 30.42 -20.53
C HIS A 72 20.53 31.70 -21.31
N GLU A 73 19.73 32.74 -21.09
CA GLU A 73 20.13 34.10 -21.45
C GLU A 73 21.32 34.51 -20.56
N PHE A 74 22.52 34.57 -21.15
CA PHE A 74 23.73 35.16 -20.57
C PHE A 74 23.90 36.62 -21.03
#